data_AF-A0A382FFK5-F1
#
_entry.id   AF-A0A382FFK5-F1
#
_cell.length_a   1.000
_cell.length_b   1.000
_cell.length_c   1.000
_cell.angle_alpha   90.00
_cell.angle_beta   90.00
_cell.angle_gamma   90.00
#
_symmetry.space_group_name_H-M   'P 1'
#
loop_
_entity.id
_entity.type
_entity.pdbx_description
1 polymer ?
#
loop_
_entity_poly.entity_id
_entity_poly.type
_entity_poly.pdbx_seq_one_letter_code
_entity_poly.pdbx_strand_id
1 'polypeptide(L)' 'MSRKKTTKKQRYPRQKQVEEAIRTLLLWAGENPAREGLKETPKRVALAYKDWFSGYQE' A
#
# COMPACT_ATOMS: atom_id res chain seq x y z
N MET A 1 -6.36 5.20 39.15
CA MET A 1 -7.26 4.81 38.04
C MET A 1 -6.42 4.65 36.77
N SER A 2 -6.13 3.42 36.38
CA SER A 2 -5.26 3.13 35.22
C SER A 2 -6.07 3.16 33.92
N ARG A 3 -5.77 4.11 33.04
CA ARG A 3 -6.42 4.23 31.73
C ARG A 3 -5.90 3.09 30.86
N LYS A 4 -6.68 1.99 30.75
CA LYS A 4 -6.36 0.85 29.88
C LYS A 4 -6.21 1.37 28.44
N LYS A 5 -4.98 1.43 27.93
CA LYS A 5 -4.71 1.63 26.50
C LYS A 5 -5.11 0.36 25.77
N THR A 6 -6.34 0.30 25.25
CA THR A 6 -6.76 -0.75 24.33
C THR A 6 -5.98 -0.56 23.02
N THR A 7 -4.86 -1.26 22.88
CA THR A 7 -4.09 -1.32 21.64
C THR A 7 -4.88 -2.16 20.64
N LYS A 8 -5.84 -1.53 19.93
CA LYS A 8 -6.34 -2.10 18.67
C LYS A 8 -5.11 -2.24 17.77
N LYS A 9 -4.60 -3.46 17.63
CA LYS A 9 -3.50 -3.79 16.70
C LYS A 9 -3.99 -3.36 15.32
N GLN A 10 -3.51 -2.22 14.82
CA GLN A 10 -3.91 -1.67 13.53
C GLN A 10 -3.72 -2.79 12.49
N ARG A 11 -4.81 -3.25 11.85
CA ARG A 11 -4.69 -4.28 10.82
C ARG A 11 -4.07 -3.64 9.59
N TYR A 12 -2.77 -3.86 9.40
CA TYR A 12 -2.08 -3.45 8.19
C TYR A 12 -2.69 -4.17 6.97
N PRO A 13 -2.92 -3.46 5.85
CA PRO A 13 -3.38 -4.09 4.62
C PRO A 13 -2.33 -5.09 4.11
N ARG A 14 -2.80 -6.20 3.54
CA ARG A 14 -1.93 -7.16 2.85
C ARG A 14 -1.40 -6.55 1.56
N GLN A 15 -0.26 -7.05 1.08
CA GLN A 15 0.38 -6.60 -0.17
C GLN A 15 -0.62 -6.45 -1.33
N LYS A 16 -1.45 -7.47 -1.58
CA LYS A 16 -2.48 -7.42 -2.63
C LYS A 16 -3.47 -6.26 -2.47
N GLN A 17 -3.85 -5.91 -1.23
CA GLN A 17 -4.77 -4.81 -0.97
C GLN A 17 -4.12 -3.45 -1.27
N VAL A 18 -2.82 -3.33 -1.01
CA VAL A 18 -2.05 -2.12 -1.37
C VAL A 18 -1.93 -2.01 -2.89
N GLU A 19 -1.62 -3.12 -3.58
CA GLU A 19 -1.57 -3.16 -5.04
C GLU A 19 -2.93 -2.80 -5.67
N GLU A 20 -4.04 -3.31 -5.15
CA GLU A 20 -5.37 -2.90 -5.61
C GLU A 20 -5.64 -1.41 -5.40
N ALA A 21 -5.25 -0.85 -4.25
CA ALA A 21 -5.39 0.59 -4.01
C ALA A 21 -4.57 1.40 -5.03
N ILE A 22 -3.36 0.95 -5.38
CA ILE A 22 -2.55 1.60 -6.42
C ILE A 22 -3.19 1.46 -7.80
N ARG A 23 -3.81 0.30 -8.12
CA ARG A 23 -4.61 0.15 -9.35
C ARG A 23 -5.74 1.17 -9.40
N THR A 24 -6.45 1.38 -8.27
CA THR A 24 -7.50 2.41 -8.17
C THR A 24 -6.95 3.81 -8.45
N LEU A 25 -5.78 4.16 -7.90
CA LEU A 25 -5.17 5.46 -8.15
C LEU A 25 -4.76 5.65 -9.62
N LEU A 26 -4.20 4.62 -10.26
CA LEU A 26 -3.86 4.67 -11.69
C LEU A 26 -5.12 4.86 -12.56
N LEU A 27 -6.18 4.11 -12.28
CA LEU A 27 -7.47 4.28 -12.97
C LEU A 27 -8.03 5.68 -12.79
N TRP A 28 -7.98 6.22 -11.56
CA TRP A 28 -8.42 7.58 -11.26
C TRP A 28 -7.61 8.64 -12.01
N ALA A 29 -6.31 8.38 -12.25
CA ALA A 29 -5.44 9.24 -13.05
C ALA A 29 -5.69 9.13 -14.58
N GLY A 30 -6.60 8.27 -15.04
CA GLY A 30 -6.87 8.04 -16.46
C GLY A 30 -5.90 7.04 -17.13
N GLU A 31 -5.07 6.34 -16.35
CA GLU A 31 -4.19 5.30 -16.86
C GLU A 31 -4.92 3.94 -16.96
N ASN A 32 -4.41 3.05 -17.81
CA ASN A 32 -4.88 1.67 -17.91
C ASN A 32 -3.88 0.70 -17.24
N PRO A 33 -4.15 0.19 -16.02
CA PRO A 33 -3.24 -0.73 -15.33
C PRO A 33 -3.06 -2.08 -16.01
N ALA A 34 -3.94 -2.46 -16.95
CA ALA A 34 -3.83 -3.71 -17.69
C ALA A 34 -2.87 -3.64 -18.88
N ARG A 35 -2.40 -2.43 -19.27
CA ARG A 35 -1.40 -2.30 -20.34
C ARG A 35 -0.08 -2.95 -19.91
N GLU A 36 0.64 -3.54 -20.87
CA GLU A 36 1.86 -4.31 -20.62
C GLU A 36 2.86 -3.55 -19.73
N GLY A 37 3.10 -2.26 -20.02
CA GLY A 37 4.01 -1.40 -19.25
C GLY A 37 3.55 -1.02 -17.84
N LEU A 38 2.27 -1.23 -17.46
CA LEU A 38 1.75 -0.94 -16.13
C LEU A 38 1.30 -2.15 -15.33
N LYS A 39 1.23 -3.33 -15.94
CA LYS A 39 0.74 -4.54 -15.26
C LYS A 39 1.47 -4.82 -13.94
N GLU A 40 2.79 -4.62 -13.94
CA GLU A 40 3.66 -4.79 -12.76
C GLU A 40 3.86 -3.51 -11.94
N THR A 41 3.33 -2.36 -12.38
CA THR A 41 3.50 -1.08 -11.69
C THR A 41 2.90 -1.07 -10.28
N PRO A 42 1.69 -1.60 -10.01
CA PRO A 42 1.16 -1.65 -8.65
C PRO A 42 2.09 -2.35 -7.66
N LYS A 43 2.70 -3.46 -8.07
CA LYS A 43 3.66 -4.20 -7.26
C LYS A 43 4.93 -3.38 -7.00
N ARG A 44 5.51 -2.80 -8.05
CA ARG A 44 6.74 -1.97 -7.93
C ARG A 44 6.53 -0.77 -7.02
N VAL A 45 5.40 -0.07 -7.16
CA VAL A 45 5.07 1.10 -6.31
C VAL A 45 4.88 0.67 -4.86
N ALA A 46 4.18 -0.44 -4.60
CA ALA A 46 4.02 -0.95 -3.24
C ALA A 46 5.35 -1.32 -2.57
N LEU A 47 6.30 -1.89 -3.33
CA LEU A 47 7.65 -2.18 -2.84
C LEU A 47 8.44 -0.89 -2.58
N ALA A 48 8.41 0.07 -3.51
CA ALA A 48 9.08 1.36 -3.33
C ALA A 48 8.62 2.09 -2.06
N TYR A 49 7.33 2.05 -1.75
CA TYR A 49 6.80 2.61 -0.49
C TYR A 49 7.37 1.91 0.75
N LYS A 50 7.56 0.58 0.72
CA LYS A 50 8.19 -0.13 1.83
C LYS A 50 9.64 0.29 2.01
N ASP A 51 10.36 0.46 0.91
CA ASP A 51 11.78 0.84 0.95
C ASP A 51 11.94 2.28 1.45
N TRP A 52 11.17 3.22 0.89
CA TRP A 52 11.21 4.64 1.27
C TRP A 52 10.84 4.90 2.73
N PHE A 53 9.91 4.11 3.28
CA PHE A 53 9.41 4.27 4.65
C PHE A 53 9.91 3.18 5.59
N SER A 54 10.96 2.44 5.21
CA SER A 54 11.57 1.39 6.04
C SER A 54 12.02 1.91 7.40
N GLY A 55 12.53 3.14 7.48
CA GLY A 55 12.94 3.79 8.73
C GLY A 55 11.84 4.06 9.76
N TYR A 56 10.55 3.86 9.45
CA TYR A 56 9.47 3.92 10.45
C TYR A 56 9.24 2.60 11.19
N GLN A 57 9.91 1.53 10.76
CA GLN A 57 9.86 0.20 11.39
C GLN A 57 11.10 -0.11 12.23
N GLU A 58 12.06 0.81 12.30
CA GLU A 58 13.24 0.77 13.19
C GLU A 58 12.90 1.38 14.55
#